data_AF-A0A329ZAA6-F1
#
_entry.id   AF-A0A329ZAA6-F1
#
_cell.length_a   1.000
_cell.length_b   1.000
_cell.length_c   1.000
_cell.angle_alpha   90.00
_cell.angle_beta   90.00
_cell.angle_gamma   90.00
#
_symmetry.space_group_name_H-M   'P 1'
#
loop_
_entity.id
_entity.type
_entity.pdbx_description
1 polymer ?
#
loop_
_entity_poly.entity_id
_entity_poly.type
_entity_poly.pdbx_seq_one_letter_code
_entity_poly.pdbx_strand_id
1 'polypeptide(L)'
;MSFDLKISKGEKVDIKVVLVDKEDIKKLPANFANGVFSLAKFSGKDGESIFIQGEKKLYYGVESKSEDYIREAGARAIRALKKYNIKSASFGGFECGCLNYALMLGILLGDYEFSDYKSKKNKSSLKSVYVEVDSAKGSKADLAKDSCKDSCVDSAVSPAELLAKAKILSNNINMARNIVNTPPQDCTPIDLAKIAQKIAKDSNLKCTIGDKKFLEKENMNAFLAVSRASVNEPRLIHLSYKPSGKAKAESGAKSRGKSPKIVVVGKGLTYDTGGLSLKPADYMTTMKADKGGGCAVLGIMKTIAELAPNIEVEGIIGASENMIGGDAYKPDDILKTREGISVEVLNTDAEGRLVLADCLSYAQDLKPDYLIDLATLTGACVVGLGEYTSGIMGYNTALNREFEEVALKSGELVAILPFNRHLEKLIDSPNADIANITNTRYGGAVSAGLFLGRFIREENKDSWIHLDIAGPAFVAKEWDINPYGASGIGIRSVVEFILKMADSMGVAESGNSAKNPSKAVKFAKNPSRAVKSAKAVKSGKKPAKRA
;
A
#
# COMPACT_ATOMS: atom_id res chain seq x y z
N MET A 1 3.17 -14.81 9.51
CA MET A 1 2.36 -14.61 10.73
C MET A 1 2.86 -15.51 11.84
N SER A 2 2.80 -15.04 13.08
CA SER A 2 3.19 -15.78 14.28
C SER A 2 2.06 -16.68 14.83
N PHE A 3 0.81 -16.39 14.45
CA PHE A 3 -0.39 -17.13 14.80
C PHE A 3 -1.27 -17.44 13.57
N ASP A 4 -2.23 -18.34 13.75
CA ASP A 4 -3.33 -18.59 12.79
C ASP A 4 -4.59 -17.85 13.22
N LEU A 5 -5.14 -17.01 12.33
CA LEU A 5 -6.42 -16.32 12.53
C LEU A 5 -7.56 -17.17 11.96
N LYS A 6 -8.57 -17.44 12.80
CA LYS A 6 -9.74 -18.27 12.49
C LYS A 6 -11.04 -17.55 12.86
N ILE A 7 -12.13 -17.96 12.22
CA ILE A 7 -13.49 -17.61 12.63
C ILE A 7 -14.05 -18.82 13.36
N SER A 8 -14.42 -18.65 14.63
CA SER A 8 -15.05 -19.69 15.46
C SER A 8 -15.72 -19.04 16.67
N LYS A 9 -16.76 -19.68 17.21
CA LYS A 9 -17.54 -19.17 18.35
C LYS A 9 -17.38 -20.13 19.54
N GLY A 10 -17.13 -19.59 20.72
CA GLY A 10 -17.10 -20.37 21.97
C GLY A 10 -15.80 -21.15 22.23
N GLU A 11 -14.72 -20.84 21.52
CA GLU A 11 -13.42 -21.46 21.75
C GLU A 11 -12.87 -21.13 23.13
N LYS A 12 -12.28 -22.13 23.79
CA LYS A 12 -11.60 -21.92 25.07
C LYS A 12 -10.21 -21.32 24.81
N VAL A 13 -10.07 -20.03 25.07
CA VAL A 13 -8.85 -19.25 24.84
C VAL A 13 -8.18 -18.81 26.15
N ASP A 14 -6.88 -18.50 26.09
CA ASP A 14 -6.14 -17.98 27.24
C ASP A 14 -6.59 -16.57 27.63
N ILE A 15 -7.04 -15.76 26.66
CA ILE A 15 -7.52 -14.39 26.89
C ILE A 15 -8.65 -14.01 25.91
N LYS A 16 -9.60 -13.21 26.37
CA LYS A 16 -10.59 -12.55 25.49
C LYS A 16 -10.27 -11.08 25.35
N VAL A 17 -10.33 -10.56 24.13
CA VAL A 17 -10.22 -9.12 23.83
C VAL A 17 -11.62 -8.57 23.67
N VAL A 18 -11.94 -7.53 24.45
CA VAL A 18 -13.23 -6.86 24.46
C VAL A 18 -13.00 -5.42 24.01
N LEU A 19 -13.50 -5.09 22.82
CA LEU A 19 -13.50 -3.72 22.32
C LEU A 19 -14.68 -2.98 22.96
N VAL A 20 -14.44 -1.82 23.56
CA VAL A 20 -15.45 -1.06 24.29
C VAL A 20 -15.37 0.42 23.93
N ASP A 21 -16.52 1.04 23.71
CA ASP A 21 -16.64 2.50 23.68
C ASP A 21 -17.16 3.03 25.04
N LYS A 22 -17.33 4.35 25.14
CA LYS A 22 -17.85 5.01 26.35
C LYS A 22 -19.26 4.53 26.73
N GLU A 23 -20.09 4.14 25.78
CA GLU A 23 -21.45 3.66 26.06
C GLU A 23 -21.46 2.21 26.52
N ASP A 24 -20.57 1.37 26.00
CA ASP A 24 -20.39 0.00 26.46
C ASP A 24 -19.91 -0.04 27.92
N ILE A 25 -19.03 0.89 28.32
CA ILE A 25 -18.56 0.98 29.71
C ILE A 25 -19.70 1.27 30.68
N LYS A 26 -20.66 2.13 30.31
CA LYS A 26 -21.83 2.43 31.16
C LYS A 26 -22.75 1.22 31.37
N LYS A 27 -22.72 0.25 30.45
CA LYS A 27 -23.52 -0.98 30.52
C LYS A 27 -22.84 -2.09 31.32
N LEU A 28 -21.54 -1.95 31.63
CA LEU A 28 -20.82 -2.94 32.41
C LEU A 28 -21.24 -2.87 33.89
N PRO A 29 -21.16 -4.00 34.62
CA PRO A 29 -21.50 -4.05 36.04
C PRO A 29 -20.79 -2.96 36.85
N ALA A 30 -21.51 -2.36 37.82
CA ALA A 30 -21.03 -1.19 38.57
C ALA A 30 -19.69 -1.42 39.30
N ASN A 31 -19.37 -2.66 39.67
CA ASN A 31 -18.08 -3.04 40.27
C ASN A 31 -16.89 -2.90 39.32
N PHE A 32 -17.10 -2.87 37.99
CA PHE A 32 -16.05 -2.53 37.03
C PHE A 32 -15.88 -1.02 36.92
N ALA A 33 -16.96 -0.31 36.61
CA ALA A 33 -16.95 1.13 36.38
C ALA A 33 -16.47 1.92 37.62
N ASN A 34 -16.99 1.58 38.81
CA ASN A 34 -16.60 2.20 40.08
C ASN A 34 -15.44 1.49 40.78
N GLY A 35 -14.88 0.44 40.18
CA GLY A 35 -13.79 -0.35 40.75
C GLY A 35 -12.54 -0.28 39.89
N VAL A 36 -12.21 -1.39 39.22
CA VAL A 36 -10.92 -1.57 38.53
C VAL A 36 -10.69 -0.54 37.42
N PHE A 37 -11.72 -0.13 36.69
CA PHE A 37 -11.56 0.87 35.62
C PHE A 37 -11.27 2.27 36.16
N SER A 38 -11.97 2.69 37.22
CA SER A 38 -11.69 3.96 37.90
C SER A 38 -10.26 4.00 38.45
N LEU A 39 -9.81 2.93 39.12
CA LEU A 39 -8.44 2.83 39.66
C LEU A 39 -7.37 2.91 38.56
N ALA A 40 -7.62 2.29 37.41
CA ALA A 40 -6.72 2.31 36.27
C ALA A 40 -6.87 3.56 35.39
N LYS A 41 -7.79 4.49 35.73
CA LYS A 41 -8.19 5.63 34.89
C LYS A 41 -8.61 5.21 33.47
N PHE A 42 -9.17 4.02 33.33
CA PHE A 42 -9.68 3.51 32.06
C PHE A 42 -11.10 4.07 31.83
N SER A 43 -11.27 4.79 30.72
CA SER A 43 -12.50 5.46 30.33
C SER A 43 -13.05 5.00 28.98
N GLY A 44 -12.37 4.05 28.33
CA GLY A 44 -12.75 3.53 27.02
C GLY A 44 -12.46 4.48 25.88
N LYS A 45 -11.57 5.46 26.09
CA LYS A 45 -11.09 6.31 25.00
C LYS A 45 -10.21 5.51 24.06
N ASP A 46 -10.16 5.95 22.82
CA ASP A 46 -9.27 5.31 21.83
C ASP A 46 -7.82 5.23 22.33
N GLY A 47 -7.20 4.07 22.14
CA GLY A 47 -5.82 3.80 22.57
C GLY A 47 -5.68 3.36 24.02
N GLU A 48 -6.69 3.53 24.87
CA GLU A 48 -6.65 3.00 26.23
C GLU A 48 -6.78 1.47 26.21
N SER A 49 -6.01 0.78 27.04
CA SER A 49 -6.19 -0.66 27.24
C SER A 49 -5.94 -1.04 28.68
N ILE A 50 -6.71 -2.02 29.17
CA ILE A 50 -6.56 -2.57 30.52
C ILE A 50 -6.70 -4.09 30.48
N PHE A 51 -5.71 -4.79 31.02
CA PHE A 51 -5.74 -6.24 31.15
C PHE A 51 -6.21 -6.64 32.56
N ILE A 52 -7.43 -7.17 32.66
CA ILE A 52 -7.96 -7.74 33.90
C ILE A 52 -7.56 -9.23 33.96
N GLN A 53 -6.50 -9.50 34.70
CA GLN A 53 -5.86 -10.82 34.76
C GLN A 53 -6.77 -11.92 35.33
N GLY A 54 -7.49 -11.61 36.42
CA GLY A 54 -8.40 -12.57 37.07
C GLY A 54 -9.52 -13.06 36.16
N GLU A 55 -9.94 -12.23 35.20
CA GLU A 55 -10.96 -12.58 34.21
C GLU A 55 -10.40 -13.07 32.89
N LYS A 56 -9.07 -12.96 32.71
CA LYS A 56 -8.41 -13.20 31.43
C LYS A 56 -9.07 -12.38 30.30
N LYS A 57 -9.28 -11.08 30.54
CA LYS A 57 -9.86 -10.15 29.57
C LYS A 57 -9.00 -8.92 29.36
N LEU A 58 -8.65 -8.64 28.11
CA LEU A 58 -8.08 -7.37 27.70
C LEU A 58 -9.21 -6.47 27.17
N TYR A 59 -9.49 -5.38 27.88
CA TYR A 59 -10.37 -4.34 27.38
C TYR A 59 -9.55 -3.34 26.59
N TYR A 60 -10.06 -2.96 25.42
CA TYR A 60 -9.43 -1.96 24.56
C TYR A 60 -10.49 -0.90 24.20
N GLY A 61 -10.18 0.36 24.50
CA GLY A 61 -11.05 1.49 24.25
C GLY A 61 -11.06 1.90 22.78
N VAL A 62 -12.23 2.20 22.24
CA VAL A 62 -12.42 2.75 20.88
C VAL A 62 -13.31 3.99 20.96
N GLU A 63 -12.99 5.04 20.19
CA GLU A 63 -13.82 6.25 20.21
C GLU A 63 -15.21 5.99 19.60
N SER A 64 -15.28 5.17 18.55
CA SER A 64 -16.54 4.70 17.96
C SER A 64 -16.36 3.36 17.24
N LYS A 65 -17.46 2.66 16.96
CA LYS A 65 -17.45 1.41 16.19
C LYS A 65 -17.47 1.68 14.67
N SER A 66 -16.48 2.42 14.18
CA SER A 66 -16.23 2.61 12.75
C SER A 66 -15.14 1.64 12.25
N GLU A 67 -15.05 1.44 10.93
CA GLU A 67 -14.04 0.55 10.34
C GLU A 67 -12.62 0.93 10.74
N ASP A 68 -12.29 2.23 10.77
CA ASP A 68 -10.93 2.68 11.10
C ASP A 68 -10.55 2.39 12.55
N TYR A 69 -11.39 2.77 13.52
CA TYR A 69 -11.11 2.50 14.94
C TYR A 69 -11.09 1.01 15.25
N ILE A 70 -11.97 0.21 14.63
CA ILE A 70 -11.96 -1.25 14.82
C ILE A 70 -10.71 -1.90 14.21
N ARG A 71 -10.25 -1.42 13.05
CA ARG A 71 -9.00 -1.88 12.42
C ARG A 71 -7.79 -1.54 13.29
N GLU A 72 -7.71 -0.31 13.78
CA GLU A 72 -6.66 0.16 14.68
C GLU A 72 -6.63 -0.65 15.99
N ALA A 73 -7.81 -0.83 16.60
CA ALA A 73 -7.97 -1.60 17.84
C ALA A 73 -7.50 -3.05 17.69
N GLY A 74 -7.86 -3.70 16.58
CA GLY A 74 -7.38 -5.05 16.26
C GLY A 74 -5.85 -5.13 16.22
N ALA A 75 -5.20 -4.15 15.58
CA ALA A 75 -3.75 -4.11 15.48
C ALA A 75 -3.07 -3.85 16.83
N ARG A 76 -3.52 -2.83 17.57
CA ARG A 76 -2.93 -2.44 18.85
C ARG A 76 -3.17 -3.49 19.95
N ALA A 77 -4.34 -4.13 19.96
CA ALA A 77 -4.61 -5.24 20.87
C ALA A 77 -3.62 -6.40 20.65
N ILE A 78 -3.37 -6.81 19.40
CA ILE A 78 -2.38 -7.86 19.11
C ILE A 78 -0.98 -7.46 19.57
N ARG A 79 -0.55 -6.21 19.33
CA ARG A 79 0.74 -5.71 19.83
C ARG A 79 0.83 -5.74 21.35
N ALA A 80 -0.24 -5.40 22.05
CA ALA A 80 -0.32 -5.50 23.51
C ALA A 80 -0.21 -6.96 23.98
N LEU A 81 -0.93 -7.89 23.34
CA LEU A 81 -0.91 -9.31 23.69
C LEU A 81 0.47 -9.96 23.50
N LYS A 82 1.25 -9.55 22.49
CA LYS A 82 2.60 -10.07 22.22
C LYS A 82 3.59 -9.83 23.39
N LYS A 83 3.26 -8.95 24.35
CA LYS A 83 4.07 -8.70 25.55
C LYS A 83 3.89 -9.76 26.65
N TYR A 84 2.88 -10.64 26.52
CA TYR A 84 2.53 -11.63 27.52
C TYR A 84 2.76 -13.07 27.01
N ASN A 85 2.86 -14.02 27.93
CA ASN A 85 2.97 -15.45 27.62
C ASN A 85 1.60 -16.09 27.35
N ILE A 86 0.90 -15.58 26.34
CA ILE A 86 -0.46 -16.00 25.94
C ILE A 86 -0.35 -16.83 24.66
N LYS A 87 -1.01 -17.99 24.60
CA LYS A 87 -0.99 -18.89 23.42
C LYS A 87 -2.22 -18.69 22.54
N SER A 88 -3.36 -18.29 23.09
CA SER A 88 -4.59 -18.07 22.31
C SER A 88 -5.39 -16.87 22.77
N ALA A 89 -6.00 -16.16 21.82
CA ALA A 89 -6.88 -15.02 22.09
C ALA A 89 -8.17 -15.10 21.26
N SER A 90 -9.29 -14.58 21.78
CA SER A 90 -10.49 -14.34 20.97
C SER A 90 -10.90 -12.87 20.98
N PHE A 91 -11.51 -12.41 19.89
CA PHE A 91 -12.15 -11.10 19.75
C PHE A 91 -13.64 -11.32 19.50
N GLY A 92 -14.49 -10.50 20.12
CA GLY A 92 -15.90 -10.45 19.77
C GLY A 92 -16.08 -9.99 18.31
N GLY A 93 -16.85 -10.74 17.53
CA GLY A 93 -17.25 -10.32 16.19
C GLY A 93 -18.40 -9.31 16.21
N PHE A 94 -18.63 -8.67 15.06
CA PHE A 94 -19.72 -7.72 14.83
C PHE A 94 -20.81 -8.33 13.94
N GLU A 95 -21.99 -7.72 13.92
CA GLU A 95 -23.02 -8.08 12.94
C GLU A 95 -22.65 -7.55 11.54
N CYS A 96 -21.98 -6.38 11.46
CA CYS A 96 -21.49 -5.87 10.17
C CYS A 96 -20.28 -6.67 9.65
N GLY A 97 -20.38 -7.17 8.41
CA GLY A 97 -19.25 -7.76 7.68
C GLY A 97 -18.08 -6.78 7.50
N CYS A 98 -18.38 -5.50 7.28
CA CYS A 98 -17.40 -4.41 7.16
C CYS A 98 -16.48 -4.29 8.40
N LEU A 99 -17.08 -4.25 9.59
CA LEU A 99 -16.36 -4.16 10.86
C LEU A 99 -15.57 -5.44 11.14
N ASN A 100 -16.12 -6.61 10.79
CA ASN A 100 -15.38 -7.86 10.90
C ASN A 100 -14.16 -7.89 9.96
N TYR A 101 -14.30 -7.42 8.72
CA TYR A 101 -13.18 -7.31 7.79
C TYR A 101 -12.09 -6.37 8.32
N ALA A 102 -12.49 -5.18 8.80
CA ALA A 102 -11.60 -4.24 9.44
C ALA A 102 -10.89 -4.85 10.65
N LEU A 103 -11.61 -5.51 11.56
CA LEU A 103 -11.05 -6.18 12.71
C LEU A 103 -10.02 -7.25 12.31
N MET A 104 -10.38 -8.13 11.36
CA MET A 104 -9.50 -9.19 10.88
C MET A 104 -8.24 -8.62 10.24
N LEU A 105 -8.36 -7.60 9.40
CA LEU A 105 -7.21 -6.94 8.78
C LEU A 105 -6.30 -6.28 9.83
N GLY A 106 -6.90 -5.59 10.81
CA GLY A 106 -6.21 -5.00 11.95
C GLY A 106 -5.41 -6.03 12.75
N ILE A 107 -6.05 -7.13 13.15
CA ILE A 107 -5.42 -8.25 13.87
C ILE A 107 -4.20 -8.78 13.11
N LEU A 108 -4.36 -9.04 11.80
CA LEU A 108 -3.29 -9.60 10.97
C LEU A 108 -2.11 -8.62 10.82
N LEU A 109 -2.38 -7.33 10.67
CA LEU A 109 -1.35 -6.30 10.53
C LEU A 109 -0.68 -5.93 11.86
N GLY A 110 -1.36 -6.13 13.00
CA GLY A 110 -0.79 -5.98 14.34
C GLY A 110 0.30 -7.00 14.67
N ASP A 111 0.34 -8.13 13.95
CA ASP A 111 1.38 -9.15 14.12
C ASP A 111 2.75 -8.72 13.60
N TYR A 112 2.78 -7.79 12.63
CA TYR A 112 3.99 -7.42 11.92
C TYR A 112 5.02 -6.73 12.83
N GLU A 113 6.28 -7.12 12.68
CA GLU A 113 7.43 -6.47 13.32
C GLU A 113 8.65 -6.66 12.40
N PHE A 114 9.36 -5.57 12.10
CA PHE A 114 10.63 -5.64 11.40
C PHE A 114 11.77 -5.85 12.40
N SER A 115 12.20 -7.10 12.59
CA SER A 115 13.23 -7.49 13.57
C SER A 115 14.36 -8.34 12.97
N ASP A 116 14.48 -8.38 11.65
CA ASP A 116 15.42 -9.27 10.96
C ASP A 116 16.88 -9.01 11.32
N TYR A 117 17.22 -7.74 11.57
CA TYR A 117 18.55 -7.29 11.97
C TYR A 117 18.76 -7.24 13.51
N LYS A 118 17.75 -7.59 14.32
CA LYS A 118 17.89 -7.63 15.79
C LYS A 118 18.43 -9.00 16.24
N SER A 119 19.53 -9.01 17.00
CA SER A 119 20.09 -10.24 17.59
C SER A 119 19.14 -10.89 18.61
N LYS A 120 18.47 -10.06 19.42
CA LYS A 120 17.39 -10.50 20.32
C LYS A 120 16.05 -10.24 19.64
N LYS A 121 15.41 -11.32 19.17
CA LYS A 121 14.06 -11.26 18.58
C LYS A 121 13.01 -11.48 19.66
N ASN A 122 11.99 -10.62 19.67
CA ASN A 122 10.82 -10.82 20.51
C ASN A 122 9.99 -11.97 19.92
N LYS A 123 10.05 -13.15 20.54
CA LYS A 123 9.23 -14.29 20.13
C LYS A 123 7.88 -14.20 20.82
N SER A 124 6.82 -14.03 20.02
CA SER A 124 5.45 -14.14 20.51
C SER A 124 5.09 -15.59 20.87
N SER A 125 4.48 -15.78 22.04
CA SER A 125 3.89 -17.05 22.45
C SER A 125 2.54 -17.32 21.75
N LEU A 126 1.91 -16.29 21.17
CA LEU A 126 0.60 -16.38 20.52
C LEU A 126 0.65 -17.36 19.34
N LYS A 127 -0.32 -18.28 19.27
CA LYS A 127 -0.43 -19.31 18.23
C LYS A 127 -1.78 -19.30 17.51
N SER A 128 -2.85 -18.94 18.19
CA SER A 128 -4.19 -18.91 17.61
C SER A 128 -4.92 -17.65 18.02
N VAL A 129 -5.57 -17.00 17.05
CA VAL A 129 -6.50 -15.89 17.30
C VAL A 129 -7.83 -16.23 16.65
N TYR A 130 -8.92 -15.97 17.38
CA TYR A 130 -10.27 -16.25 16.93
C TYR A 130 -11.08 -14.96 16.85
N VAL A 131 -11.88 -14.81 15.79
CA VAL A 131 -12.95 -13.81 15.73
C VAL A 131 -14.28 -14.54 15.88
N GLU A 132 -15.03 -14.15 16.91
CA GLU A 132 -16.31 -14.78 17.28
C GLU A 132 -17.44 -14.23 16.40
N VAL A 133 -17.53 -14.69 15.15
CA VAL A 133 -18.62 -14.37 14.21
C VAL A 133 -19.53 -15.59 14.07
N ASP A 134 -20.85 -15.37 14.07
CA ASP A 134 -21.82 -16.44 13.86
C ASP A 134 -21.88 -16.80 12.36
N SER A 135 -21.23 -17.89 11.98
CA SER A 135 -21.16 -18.34 10.57
C SER A 135 -22.52 -18.61 9.93
N ALA A 136 -23.60 -18.74 10.72
CA ALA A 136 -24.96 -19.01 10.25
C ALA A 136 -25.82 -17.76 9.99
N LYS A 137 -25.41 -16.56 10.45
CA LYS A 137 -26.17 -15.31 10.28
C LYS A 137 -25.57 -14.40 9.20
N GLY A 138 -25.44 -14.92 7.99
CA GLY A 138 -25.37 -14.09 6.78
C GLY A 138 -26.78 -13.82 6.27
N SER A 139 -27.63 -13.12 7.03
CA SER A 139 -29.00 -12.81 6.61
C SER A 139 -29.29 -11.31 6.65
N LYS A 140 -29.86 -10.83 5.55
CA LYS A 140 -30.16 -9.45 5.11
C LYS A 140 -30.94 -8.51 6.07
N ALA A 141 -31.06 -8.77 7.37
CA ALA A 141 -32.17 -8.17 8.14
C ALA A 141 -31.83 -7.19 9.29
N ASP A 142 -30.62 -7.13 9.85
CA ASP A 142 -30.43 -6.39 11.13
C ASP A 142 -29.34 -5.28 11.09
N LEU A 143 -29.20 -4.54 9.98
CA LEU A 143 -28.25 -3.42 9.86
C LEU A 143 -28.66 -2.12 10.58
N ALA A 144 -29.71 -2.13 11.40
CA ALA A 144 -30.26 -0.90 11.99
C ALA A 144 -29.70 -0.53 13.38
N LYS A 145 -28.71 -1.25 13.93
CA LYS A 145 -28.23 -1.01 15.31
C LYS A 145 -26.74 -0.67 15.47
N ASP A 146 -25.90 -1.02 14.50
CA ASP A 146 -24.50 -0.59 14.46
C ASP A 146 -24.34 0.53 13.43
N SER A 147 -23.48 1.52 13.72
CA SER A 147 -23.27 2.77 12.98
C SER A 147 -22.81 2.65 11.51
N CYS A 148 -22.95 1.48 10.87
CA CYS A 148 -22.65 1.31 9.44
C CYS A 148 -23.77 1.95 8.60
N LYS A 149 -23.58 3.22 8.21
CA LYS A 149 -24.46 3.88 7.24
C LYS A 149 -24.27 3.27 5.84
N ASP A 150 -25.35 2.73 5.28
CA ASP A 150 -25.73 2.54 3.86
C ASP A 150 -24.70 2.08 2.80
N SER A 151 -23.47 1.71 3.17
CA SER A 151 -22.41 1.35 2.21
C SER A 151 -21.51 0.20 2.64
N CYS A 152 -21.92 -0.55 3.68
CA CYS A 152 -21.21 -1.72 4.15
C CYS A 152 -21.02 -2.70 3.00
N VAL A 153 -19.78 -3.16 2.80
CA VAL A 153 -19.40 -4.28 1.91
C VAL A 153 -20.55 -5.27 1.79
N ASP A 154 -21.00 -5.50 0.56
CA ASP A 154 -22.18 -6.27 0.19
C ASP A 154 -22.53 -7.35 1.22
N SER A 155 -23.75 -7.28 1.74
CA SER A 155 -24.40 -8.24 2.64
C SER A 155 -24.42 -9.71 2.13
N ALA A 156 -23.70 -10.01 1.06
CA ALA A 156 -23.54 -11.30 0.40
C ALA A 156 -22.15 -11.96 0.57
N VAL A 157 -21.12 -11.26 1.10
CA VAL A 157 -19.78 -11.85 1.26
C VAL A 157 -19.67 -12.62 2.59
N SER A 158 -19.27 -13.89 2.52
CA SER A 158 -19.15 -14.71 3.73
C SER A 158 -17.97 -14.26 4.61
N PRO A 159 -18.05 -14.43 5.95
CA PRO A 159 -16.91 -14.14 6.84
C PRO A 159 -15.61 -14.84 6.42
N ALA A 160 -15.70 -16.05 5.87
CA ALA A 160 -14.55 -16.80 5.38
C ALA A 160 -13.87 -16.13 4.16
N GLU A 161 -14.64 -15.54 3.25
CA GLU A 161 -14.12 -14.79 2.10
C GLU A 161 -13.48 -13.48 2.55
N LEU A 162 -14.09 -12.77 3.50
CA LEU A 162 -13.51 -11.58 4.13
C LEU A 162 -12.16 -11.90 4.80
N LEU A 163 -12.08 -13.01 5.55
CA LEU A 163 -10.82 -13.46 6.14
C LEU A 163 -9.77 -13.81 5.08
N ALA A 164 -10.18 -14.45 3.98
CA ALA A 164 -9.26 -14.78 2.88
C ALA A 164 -8.69 -13.51 2.23
N LYS A 165 -9.54 -12.51 1.94
CA LYS A 165 -9.12 -11.20 1.43
C LYS A 165 -8.18 -10.51 2.41
N ALA A 166 -8.52 -10.48 3.70
CA ALA A 166 -7.69 -9.86 4.74
C ALA A 166 -6.31 -10.55 4.86
N LYS A 167 -6.24 -11.89 4.76
CA LYS A 167 -4.98 -12.65 4.76
C LYS A 167 -4.12 -12.33 3.53
N ILE A 168 -4.71 -12.27 2.34
CA ILE A 168 -4.01 -11.89 1.10
C ILE A 168 -3.41 -10.48 1.26
N LEU A 169 -4.27 -9.51 1.59
CA LEU A 169 -3.88 -8.10 1.67
C LEU A 169 -2.81 -7.85 2.74
N SER A 170 -3.00 -8.38 3.95
CA SER A 170 -2.03 -8.21 5.05
C SER A 170 -0.68 -8.85 4.76
N ASN A 171 -0.64 -10.01 4.11
CA ASN A 171 0.61 -10.66 3.71
C ASN A 171 1.39 -9.80 2.71
N ASN A 172 0.69 -9.22 1.73
CA ASN A 172 1.32 -8.44 0.66
C ASN A 172 1.72 -7.03 1.13
N ILE A 173 0.95 -6.42 2.04
CA ILE A 173 1.36 -5.23 2.78
C ILE A 173 2.64 -5.52 3.58
N ASN A 174 2.66 -6.58 4.38
CA ASN A 174 3.85 -6.90 5.19
C ASN A 174 5.06 -7.27 4.33
N MET A 175 4.86 -7.86 3.15
CA MET A 175 5.93 -8.07 2.16
C MET A 175 6.51 -6.73 1.69
N ALA A 176 5.66 -5.77 1.28
CA ALA A 176 6.12 -4.45 0.88
C ALA A 176 6.82 -3.73 2.04
N ARG A 177 6.27 -3.80 3.26
CA ARG A 177 6.89 -3.25 4.47
C ARG A 177 8.28 -3.83 4.72
N ASN A 178 8.46 -5.14 4.53
CA ASN A 178 9.78 -5.77 4.66
C ASN A 178 10.76 -5.16 3.66
N ILE A 179 10.39 -5.08 2.38
CA ILE A 179 11.27 -4.58 1.32
C ILE A 179 11.67 -3.12 1.56
N VAL A 180 10.70 -2.25 1.90
CA VAL A 180 10.95 -0.84 2.23
C VAL A 180 11.87 -0.71 3.45
N ASN A 181 11.65 -1.52 4.49
CA ASN A 181 12.48 -1.50 5.69
C ASN A 181 13.89 -2.09 5.48
N THR A 182 14.09 -2.94 4.46
CA THR A 182 15.41 -3.48 4.12
C THR A 182 16.41 -2.35 3.86
N PRO A 183 17.58 -2.35 4.53
CA PRO A 183 18.64 -1.38 4.32
C PRO A 183 19.08 -1.31 2.86
N PRO A 184 19.61 -0.16 2.40
CA PRO A 184 19.98 0.03 1.00
C PRO A 184 21.06 -0.95 0.52
N GLN A 185 22.00 -1.33 1.41
CA GLN A 185 23.03 -2.32 1.11
C GLN A 185 22.47 -3.72 0.75
N ASP A 186 21.31 -4.08 1.28
CA ASP A 186 20.68 -5.39 1.11
C ASP A 186 19.51 -5.36 0.11
N CYS A 187 19.17 -4.18 -0.42
CA CYS A 187 18.09 -4.00 -1.38
C CYS A 187 18.46 -2.93 -2.40
N THR A 188 19.38 -3.28 -3.30
CA THR A 188 19.75 -2.47 -4.47
C THR A 188 18.67 -2.56 -5.58
N PRO A 189 18.75 -1.78 -6.68
CA PRO A 189 17.82 -1.92 -7.81
C PRO A 189 17.82 -3.32 -8.41
N ILE A 190 18.99 -3.97 -8.44
CA ILE A 190 19.16 -5.35 -8.90
C ILE A 190 18.43 -6.33 -7.97
N ASP A 191 18.52 -6.13 -6.66
CA ASP A 191 17.83 -7.00 -5.70
C ASP A 191 16.31 -6.78 -5.71
N LEU A 192 15.86 -5.55 -5.91
CA LEU A 192 14.45 -5.25 -6.13
C LEU A 192 13.90 -5.96 -7.38
N ALA A 193 14.67 -5.99 -8.47
CA ALA A 193 14.33 -6.75 -9.67
C ALA A 193 14.26 -8.27 -9.41
N LYS A 194 15.20 -8.85 -8.66
CA LYS A 194 15.16 -10.27 -8.26
C LYS A 194 13.93 -10.59 -7.41
N ILE A 195 13.57 -9.68 -6.49
CA ILE A 195 12.35 -9.80 -5.67
C ILE A 195 11.12 -9.82 -6.58
N ALA A 196 11.04 -8.92 -7.56
CA ALA A 196 9.94 -8.88 -8.52
C ALA A 196 9.82 -10.15 -9.36
N GLN A 197 10.95 -10.68 -9.86
CA GLN A 197 10.97 -11.95 -10.59
C GLN A 197 10.47 -13.12 -9.73
N LYS A 198 10.87 -13.15 -8.45
CA LYS A 198 10.39 -14.17 -7.51
C LYS A 198 8.88 -14.06 -7.29
N ILE A 199 8.38 -12.85 -7.03
CA ILE A 199 6.93 -12.59 -6.90
C ILE A 199 6.20 -13.07 -8.15
N ALA A 200 6.70 -12.73 -9.33
CA ALA A 200 6.07 -13.11 -10.57
C ALA A 200 5.99 -14.63 -10.76
N LYS A 201 7.07 -15.34 -10.45
CA LYS A 201 7.11 -16.80 -10.47
C LYS A 201 6.11 -17.42 -9.49
N ASP A 202 6.07 -16.91 -8.25
CA ASP A 202 5.23 -17.45 -7.19
C ASP A 202 3.73 -17.15 -7.41
N SER A 203 3.41 -16.08 -8.14
CA SER A 203 2.04 -15.59 -8.38
C SER A 203 1.57 -15.73 -9.84
N ASN A 204 2.33 -16.42 -10.69
CA ASN A 204 2.02 -16.63 -12.11
C ASN A 204 1.78 -15.31 -12.89
N LEU A 205 2.59 -14.29 -12.60
CA LEU A 205 2.64 -13.04 -13.37
C LEU A 205 3.71 -13.17 -14.45
N LYS A 206 3.55 -12.46 -15.57
CA LYS A 206 4.67 -12.23 -16.49
C LYS A 206 5.56 -11.13 -15.91
N CYS A 207 6.88 -11.29 -15.99
CA CYS A 207 7.84 -10.30 -15.53
C CYS A 207 8.90 -10.04 -16.62
N THR A 208 9.09 -8.77 -16.96
CA THR A 208 10.15 -8.29 -17.85
C THR A 208 11.04 -7.35 -17.06
N ILE A 209 12.36 -7.54 -17.16
CA ILE A 209 13.35 -6.68 -16.52
C ILE A 209 14.16 -5.99 -17.61
N GLY A 210 14.09 -4.66 -17.66
CA GLY A 210 14.96 -3.82 -18.47
C GLY A 210 16.20 -3.43 -17.68
N ASP A 211 17.38 -3.70 -18.24
CA ASP A 211 18.68 -3.24 -17.71
C ASP A 211 19.08 -1.88 -18.30
N LYS A 212 20.29 -1.40 -17.99
CA LYS A 212 20.82 -0.14 -18.53
C LYS A 212 20.74 -0.07 -20.06
N LYS A 213 21.05 -1.16 -20.77
CA LYS A 213 21.01 -1.20 -22.25
C LYS A 213 19.60 -1.09 -22.79
N PHE A 214 18.63 -1.69 -22.10
CA PHE A 214 17.21 -1.50 -22.42
C PHE A 214 16.82 -0.03 -22.29
N LEU A 215 17.20 0.64 -21.19
CA LEU A 215 16.91 2.06 -20.97
C LEU A 215 17.55 2.95 -22.06
N GLU A 216 18.79 2.66 -22.44
CA GLU A 216 19.50 3.36 -23.53
C GLU A 216 18.76 3.19 -24.87
N LYS A 217 18.34 1.96 -25.19
CA LYS A 217 17.58 1.66 -26.41
C LYS A 217 16.21 2.36 -26.44
N GLU A 218 15.57 2.49 -25.29
CA GLU A 218 14.28 3.17 -25.14
C GLU A 218 14.42 4.70 -24.98
N ASN A 219 15.64 5.26 -25.09
CA ASN A 219 15.94 6.68 -24.90
C ASN A 219 15.45 7.25 -23.56
N MET A 220 15.51 6.44 -22.49
CA MET A 220 15.13 6.85 -21.13
C MET A 220 16.26 7.63 -20.45
N ASN A 221 16.66 8.76 -21.05
CA ASN A 221 17.86 9.46 -20.61
C ASN A 221 17.69 10.18 -19.28
N ALA A 222 16.46 10.54 -18.88
CA ALA A 222 16.21 11.16 -17.58
C ALA A 222 16.38 10.13 -16.46
N PHE A 223 15.89 8.92 -16.65
CA PHE A 223 16.13 7.79 -15.75
C PHE A 223 17.64 7.44 -15.72
N LEU A 224 18.28 7.28 -16.88
CA LEU A 224 19.71 6.98 -16.95
C LEU A 224 20.57 8.02 -16.23
N ALA A 225 20.26 9.31 -16.38
CA ALA A 225 20.98 10.40 -15.72
C ALA A 225 20.96 10.29 -14.19
N VAL A 226 19.81 9.97 -13.59
CA VAL A 226 19.70 9.76 -12.13
C VAL A 226 20.60 8.62 -11.67
N SER A 227 20.66 7.53 -12.45
CA SER A 227 21.36 6.31 -12.06
C SER A 227 22.87 6.35 -12.20
N ARG A 228 23.41 7.23 -13.05
CA ARG A 228 24.78 7.09 -13.59
C ARG A 228 25.90 7.21 -12.55
N ALA A 229 25.63 7.87 -11.41
CA ALA A 229 26.59 7.97 -10.31
C ALA A 229 26.69 6.70 -9.45
N SER A 230 25.67 5.84 -9.46
CA SER A 230 25.66 4.65 -8.61
C SER A 230 26.48 3.51 -9.21
N VAL A 231 27.12 2.74 -8.34
CA VAL A 231 27.71 1.43 -8.69
C VAL A 231 26.65 0.36 -8.96
N ASN A 232 25.42 0.57 -8.48
CA ASN A 232 24.30 -0.33 -8.69
C ASN A 232 23.46 0.16 -9.87
N GLU A 233 23.57 -0.55 -10.99
CA GLU A 233 22.87 -0.20 -12.22
C GLU A 233 21.33 -0.18 -12.07
N PRO A 234 20.64 0.69 -12.83
CA PRO A 234 19.19 0.83 -12.79
C PRO A 234 18.47 -0.40 -13.35
N ARG A 235 17.21 -0.59 -12.95
CA ARG A 235 16.32 -1.62 -13.50
C ARG A 235 14.94 -1.04 -13.75
N LEU A 236 14.40 -1.23 -14.95
CA LEU A 236 12.96 -1.11 -15.20
C LEU A 236 12.32 -2.47 -14.94
N ILE A 237 11.39 -2.54 -13.99
CA ILE A 237 10.66 -3.77 -13.67
C ILE A 237 9.24 -3.64 -14.23
N HIS A 238 8.81 -4.59 -15.04
CA HIS A 238 7.47 -4.63 -15.60
C HIS A 238 6.80 -5.98 -15.28
N LEU A 239 5.78 -5.95 -14.44
CA LEU A 239 4.92 -7.08 -14.07
C LEU A 239 3.59 -6.99 -14.82
N SER A 240 3.11 -8.10 -15.36
CA SER A 240 1.85 -8.16 -16.11
C SER A 240 0.92 -9.23 -15.55
N TYR A 241 -0.28 -8.79 -15.15
CA TYR A 241 -1.40 -9.63 -14.77
C TYR A 241 -2.45 -9.61 -15.89
N LYS A 242 -2.80 -10.80 -16.37
CA LYS A 242 -3.91 -10.98 -17.29
C LYS A 242 -4.92 -11.96 -16.70
N PRO A 243 -6.21 -11.62 -16.69
CA PRO A 243 -7.22 -12.51 -16.14
C PRO A 243 -7.28 -13.81 -16.94
N SER A 244 -7.31 -14.94 -16.22
CA SER A 244 -7.42 -16.27 -16.86
C SER A 244 -8.80 -16.46 -17.51
N GLY A 245 -8.90 -17.34 -18.51
CA GLY A 245 -10.16 -17.64 -19.21
C GLY A 245 -11.31 -18.13 -18.32
N LYS A 246 -11.02 -18.62 -17.10
CA LYS A 246 -12.06 -19.01 -16.12
C LYS A 246 -12.70 -17.79 -15.44
N ALA A 247 -11.92 -16.75 -15.13
CA ALA A 247 -12.45 -15.49 -14.60
C ALA A 247 -13.37 -14.78 -15.62
N LYS A 248 -13.06 -14.93 -16.92
CA LYS A 248 -13.91 -14.47 -18.03
C LYS A 248 -15.23 -15.23 -18.18
N ALA A 249 -15.27 -16.49 -17.74
CA ALA A 249 -16.47 -17.34 -17.87
C ALA A 249 -17.48 -17.10 -16.73
N GLU A 250 -17.00 -16.75 -15.53
CA GLU A 250 -17.86 -16.51 -14.36
C GLU A 250 -18.53 -15.11 -14.38
N SER A 251 -17.94 -14.13 -15.07
CA SER A 251 -18.54 -12.79 -15.25
C SER A 251 -19.63 -12.72 -16.32
N GLY A 252 -19.94 -13.83 -17.01
CA GLY A 252 -20.96 -13.86 -18.08
C GLY A 252 -20.59 -13.08 -19.35
N ALA A 253 -19.40 -12.46 -19.39
CA ALA A 253 -18.90 -11.69 -20.50
C ALA A 253 -18.58 -12.61 -21.70
N LYS A 254 -19.47 -12.65 -22.69
CA LYS A 254 -19.15 -13.22 -24.00
C LYS A 254 -18.07 -12.36 -24.65
N SER A 255 -16.83 -12.80 -24.54
CA SER A 255 -15.62 -12.32 -25.22
C SER A 255 -15.87 -11.66 -26.59
N ARG A 256 -16.16 -10.37 -26.61
CA ARG A 256 -16.12 -9.51 -27.81
C ARG A 256 -15.53 -8.11 -27.57
N GLY A 257 -15.17 -7.75 -26.33
CA GLY A 257 -14.49 -6.49 -25.98
C GLY A 257 -13.08 -6.69 -25.40
N LYS A 258 -12.19 -5.71 -25.59
CA LYS A 258 -10.86 -5.66 -24.95
C LYS A 258 -11.08 -5.44 -23.44
N SER A 259 -10.53 -6.31 -22.59
CA SER A 259 -10.56 -6.08 -21.14
C SER A 259 -9.84 -4.76 -20.84
N PRO A 260 -10.43 -3.87 -20.03
CA PRO A 260 -9.81 -2.62 -19.67
C PRO A 260 -8.52 -2.86 -18.90
N LYS A 261 -7.61 -1.90 -19.01
CA LYS A 261 -6.24 -1.98 -18.55
C LYS A 261 -5.93 -0.85 -17.58
N ILE A 262 -5.50 -1.24 -16.39
CA ILE A 262 -4.94 -0.31 -15.42
C ILE A 262 -3.43 -0.48 -15.41
N VAL A 263 -2.69 0.62 -15.55
CA VAL A 263 -1.24 0.62 -15.39
C VAL A 263 -0.89 1.36 -14.11
N VAL A 264 -0.10 0.73 -13.24
CA VAL A 264 0.37 1.30 -11.98
C VAL A 264 1.90 1.47 -12.04
N VAL A 265 2.37 2.69 -11.85
CA VAL A 265 3.80 3.07 -11.93
C VAL A 265 4.33 3.42 -10.54
N GLY A 266 5.51 2.93 -10.16
CA GLY A 266 6.09 3.16 -8.84
C GLY A 266 7.49 3.75 -8.90
N LYS A 267 7.74 4.81 -8.13
CA LYS A 267 9.10 5.31 -7.84
C LYS A 267 9.87 4.28 -7.01
N GLY A 268 10.96 3.75 -7.55
CA GLY A 268 11.75 2.67 -6.95
C GLY A 268 13.16 3.07 -6.51
N LEU A 269 13.33 4.27 -5.92
CA LEU A 269 14.65 4.74 -5.50
C LEU A 269 15.12 3.96 -4.27
N THR A 270 16.02 3.00 -4.46
CA THR A 270 16.45 2.12 -3.37
C THR A 270 17.28 2.83 -2.31
N TYR A 271 17.91 3.94 -2.71
CA TYR A 271 18.46 4.95 -1.85
C TYR A 271 18.56 6.29 -2.57
N ASP A 272 18.39 7.38 -1.82
CA ASP A 272 18.48 8.74 -2.33
C ASP A 272 19.36 9.60 -1.41
N THR A 273 20.54 9.98 -1.89
CA THR A 273 21.43 10.92 -1.20
C THR A 273 21.16 12.37 -1.61
N GLY A 274 20.33 12.58 -2.64
CA GLY A 274 20.13 13.85 -3.34
C GLY A 274 21.11 14.13 -4.47
N GLY A 275 22.03 13.21 -4.78
CA GLY A 275 23.07 13.43 -5.79
C GLY A 275 24.06 14.53 -5.40
N LEU A 276 24.43 15.40 -6.35
CA LEU A 276 25.30 16.55 -6.07
C LEU A 276 24.62 17.62 -5.20
N SER A 277 23.30 17.76 -5.32
CA SER A 277 22.44 18.50 -4.38
C SER A 277 22.23 17.70 -3.09
N LEU A 278 23.34 17.36 -2.43
CA LEU A 278 23.40 16.40 -1.32
C LEU A 278 22.46 16.78 -0.16
N LYS A 279 21.65 15.81 0.29
CA LYS A 279 20.80 15.98 1.47
C LYS A 279 21.65 16.20 2.74
N PRO A 280 21.20 17.05 3.68
CA PRO A 280 21.75 17.05 5.03
C PRO A 280 21.52 15.70 5.73
N ALA A 281 22.37 15.36 6.71
CA ALA A 281 22.32 14.06 7.40
C ALA A 281 20.95 13.71 8.00
N ASP A 282 20.28 14.70 8.58
CA ASP A 282 18.95 14.53 9.21
C ASP A 282 17.86 14.18 8.19
N TYR A 283 18.01 14.60 6.94
CA TYR A 283 17.07 14.34 5.85
C TYR A 283 17.47 13.13 4.99
N MET A 284 18.71 12.65 5.11
CA MET A 284 19.19 11.44 4.43
C MET A 284 18.83 10.17 5.19
N THR A 285 18.74 10.26 6.52
CA THR A 285 18.21 9.16 7.34
C THR A 285 16.78 8.86 6.89
N THR A 286 16.41 7.58 6.86
CA THR A 286 15.13 7.04 6.31
C THR A 286 15.01 6.98 4.78
N MET A 287 15.92 7.55 3.98
CA MET A 287 15.84 7.52 2.50
C MET A 287 15.97 6.12 1.87
N LYS A 288 16.22 5.07 2.66
CA LYS A 288 15.95 3.69 2.24
C LYS A 288 14.47 3.47 1.85
N ALA A 289 13.57 4.31 2.36
CA ALA A 289 12.15 4.23 2.09
C ALA A 289 11.73 4.86 0.76
N ASP A 290 12.67 5.46 0.02
CA ASP A 290 12.36 6.17 -1.23
C ASP A 290 11.99 5.24 -2.42
N LYS A 291 12.02 3.93 -2.15
CA LYS A 291 11.46 2.85 -2.98
C LYS A 291 10.01 2.51 -2.61
N GLY A 292 9.36 3.32 -1.77
CA GLY A 292 8.03 3.06 -1.22
C GLY A 292 6.98 2.82 -2.31
N GLY A 293 6.96 3.67 -3.34
CA GLY A 293 6.03 3.55 -4.47
C GLY A 293 6.24 2.26 -5.26
N GLY A 294 7.49 1.94 -5.61
CA GLY A 294 7.84 0.70 -6.29
C GLY A 294 7.49 -0.55 -5.47
N CYS A 295 7.72 -0.51 -4.16
CA CYS A 295 7.34 -1.61 -3.26
C CYS A 295 5.81 -1.76 -3.14
N ALA A 296 5.06 -0.64 -3.17
CA ALA A 296 3.61 -0.67 -3.22
C ALA A 296 3.12 -1.35 -4.51
N VAL A 297 3.70 -1.03 -5.67
CA VAL A 297 3.40 -1.72 -6.94
C VAL A 297 3.62 -3.23 -6.86
N LEU A 298 4.72 -3.69 -6.24
CA LEU A 298 4.95 -5.12 -6.02
C LEU A 298 3.84 -5.76 -5.15
N GLY A 299 3.43 -5.07 -4.08
CA GLY A 299 2.34 -5.50 -3.20
C GLY A 299 0.98 -5.53 -3.88
N ILE A 300 0.68 -4.52 -4.70
CA ILE A 300 -0.54 -4.41 -5.52
C ILE A 300 -0.57 -5.57 -6.51
N MET A 301 0.46 -5.75 -7.34
CA MET A 301 0.50 -6.78 -8.37
C MET A 301 0.35 -8.19 -7.80
N LYS A 302 1.00 -8.49 -6.66
CA LYS A 302 0.85 -9.77 -5.96
C LYS A 302 -0.57 -9.97 -5.42
N THR A 303 -1.17 -8.91 -4.88
CA THR A 303 -2.56 -8.94 -4.38
C THR A 303 -3.56 -9.16 -5.50
N ILE A 304 -3.41 -8.46 -6.63
CA ILE A 304 -4.24 -8.64 -7.82
C ILE A 304 -4.12 -10.06 -8.36
N ALA A 305 -2.91 -10.64 -8.43
CA ALA A 305 -2.72 -12.02 -8.86
C ALA A 305 -3.45 -13.04 -7.96
N GLU A 306 -3.48 -12.80 -6.65
CA GLU A 306 -4.09 -13.69 -5.66
C GLU A 306 -5.62 -13.53 -5.57
N LEU A 307 -6.14 -12.30 -5.75
CA LEU A 307 -7.59 -12.02 -5.80
C LEU A 307 -8.20 -12.34 -7.17
N ALA A 308 -7.38 -12.31 -8.22
CA ALA A 308 -7.72 -12.62 -9.60
C ALA A 308 -8.94 -11.86 -10.17
N PRO A 309 -9.02 -10.52 -10.08
CA PRO A 309 -10.11 -9.76 -10.69
C PRO A 309 -10.09 -9.86 -12.21
N ASN A 310 -11.25 -9.63 -12.85
CA ASN A 310 -11.42 -9.71 -14.30
C ASN A 310 -11.00 -8.41 -15.03
N ILE A 311 -9.77 -7.95 -14.80
CA ILE A 311 -9.21 -6.71 -15.39
C ILE A 311 -7.71 -6.90 -15.70
N GLU A 312 -7.19 -6.32 -16.79
CA GLU A 312 -5.75 -6.36 -17.07
C GLU A 312 -5.04 -5.33 -16.18
N VAL A 313 -3.97 -5.74 -15.50
CA VAL A 313 -3.18 -4.84 -14.66
C VAL A 313 -1.71 -4.98 -15.00
N GLU A 314 -1.05 -3.85 -15.23
CA GLU A 314 0.38 -3.77 -15.51
C GLU A 314 1.05 -2.96 -14.40
N GLY A 315 2.14 -3.46 -13.84
CA GLY A 315 2.92 -2.80 -12.80
C GLY A 315 4.31 -2.44 -13.30
N ILE A 316 4.66 -1.16 -13.31
CA ILE A 316 5.96 -0.64 -13.76
C ILE A 316 6.70 -0.01 -12.59
N ILE A 317 7.99 -0.30 -12.45
CA ILE A 317 8.82 0.27 -11.39
C ILE A 317 10.14 0.74 -12.00
N GLY A 318 10.44 2.03 -11.85
CA GLY A 318 11.76 2.58 -12.15
C GLY A 318 12.66 2.46 -10.93
N ALA A 319 13.52 1.44 -10.90
CA ALA A 319 14.44 1.18 -9.80
C ALA A 319 15.82 1.78 -10.06
N SER A 320 16.28 2.65 -9.16
CA SER A 320 17.61 3.30 -9.22
C SER A 320 18.12 3.59 -7.82
N GLU A 321 19.37 3.99 -7.71
CA GLU A 321 19.83 4.86 -6.63
C GLU A 321 20.10 6.25 -7.19
N ASN A 322 20.02 7.27 -6.34
CA ASN A 322 20.50 8.62 -6.62
C ASN A 322 21.68 8.90 -5.70
N MET A 323 22.87 8.87 -6.28
CA MET A 323 24.14 8.90 -5.56
C MET A 323 24.98 10.09 -5.97
N ILE A 324 25.93 10.48 -5.12
CA ILE A 324 26.99 11.43 -5.46
C ILE A 324 28.23 10.68 -5.97
N GLY A 325 28.89 11.23 -6.99
CA GLY A 325 30.10 10.64 -7.58
C GLY A 325 30.64 11.46 -8.75
N GLY A 326 31.83 11.11 -9.26
CA GLY A 326 32.47 11.83 -10.36
C GLY A 326 31.68 11.81 -11.68
N ASP A 327 30.85 10.78 -11.88
CA ASP A 327 29.98 10.67 -13.06
C ASP A 327 28.57 11.26 -12.80
N ALA A 328 28.28 11.87 -11.65
CA ALA A 328 26.92 12.33 -11.35
C ALA A 328 26.36 13.34 -12.37
N TYR A 329 25.04 13.28 -12.56
CA TYR A 329 24.28 14.36 -13.19
C TYR A 329 24.24 15.59 -12.29
N LYS A 330 24.11 16.75 -12.93
CA LYS A 330 24.47 18.03 -12.33
C LYS A 330 23.30 18.99 -12.44
N PRO A 331 23.17 19.95 -11.50
CA PRO A 331 22.54 21.21 -11.84
C PRO A 331 23.14 21.77 -13.16
N ASP A 332 22.30 22.38 -13.98
CA ASP A 332 22.57 22.88 -15.34
C ASP A 332 22.62 21.80 -16.44
N ASP A 333 22.58 20.50 -16.13
CA ASP A 333 22.39 19.47 -17.16
C ASP A 333 21.01 19.63 -17.82
N ILE A 334 20.93 19.55 -19.15
CA ILE A 334 19.67 19.47 -19.89
C ILE A 334 19.49 18.04 -20.40
N LEU A 335 18.45 17.37 -19.92
CA LEU A 335 18.15 15.98 -20.22
C LEU A 335 17.04 15.88 -21.27
N LYS A 336 17.20 15.01 -22.26
CA LYS A 336 16.13 14.70 -23.23
C LYS A 336 15.39 13.44 -22.77
N THR A 337 14.15 13.59 -22.30
CA THR A 337 13.34 12.46 -21.84
C THR A 337 12.91 11.54 -22.99
N ARG A 338 12.31 10.40 -22.65
CA ARG A 338 11.74 9.46 -23.62
C ARG A 338 10.61 10.06 -24.46
N GLU A 339 9.78 10.95 -23.89
CA GLU A 339 8.76 11.72 -24.66
C GLU A 339 9.41 12.81 -25.55
N GLY A 340 10.73 12.96 -25.51
CA GLY A 340 11.42 14.00 -26.26
C GLY A 340 11.25 15.39 -25.68
N ILE A 341 10.82 15.54 -24.42
CA ILE A 341 10.77 16.83 -23.72
C ILE A 341 12.14 17.08 -23.10
N SER A 342 12.69 18.28 -23.27
CA SER A 342 13.95 18.69 -22.65
C SER A 342 13.72 19.22 -21.23
N VAL A 343 14.50 18.74 -20.27
CA VAL A 343 14.40 19.08 -18.85
C VAL A 343 15.70 19.69 -18.37
N GLU A 344 15.66 20.95 -17.97
CA GLU A 344 16.76 21.60 -17.24
C GLU A 344 16.76 21.10 -15.79
N VAL A 345 17.87 20.50 -15.37
CA VAL A 345 18.07 20.04 -14.01
C VAL A 345 18.60 21.21 -13.20
N LEU A 346 17.82 21.72 -12.26
CA LEU A 346 18.26 22.76 -11.32
C LEU A 346 18.62 22.19 -9.94
N ASN A 347 18.14 20.99 -9.63
CA ASN A 347 18.43 20.31 -8.37
C ASN A 347 18.37 18.79 -8.54
N THR A 348 19.43 18.08 -8.15
CA THR A 348 19.51 16.61 -8.30
C THR A 348 18.79 15.83 -7.19
N ASP A 349 18.23 16.52 -6.19
CA ASP A 349 17.34 15.97 -5.16
C ASP A 349 15.86 15.95 -5.60
N ALA A 350 15.61 16.33 -6.86
CA ALA A 350 14.33 16.17 -7.54
C ALA A 350 14.45 15.09 -8.63
N GLU A 351 15.04 13.95 -8.28
CA GLU A 351 15.35 12.81 -9.12
C GLU A 351 14.14 11.93 -9.42
N GLY A 352 13.23 11.75 -8.44
CA GLY A 352 12.13 10.81 -8.56
C GLY A 352 11.22 11.11 -9.74
N ARG A 353 10.96 12.40 -9.98
CA ARG A 353 10.15 12.85 -11.11
C ARG A 353 10.84 12.65 -12.46
N LEU A 354 12.19 12.65 -12.52
CA LEU A 354 12.95 12.36 -13.73
C LEU A 354 12.84 10.87 -14.10
N VAL A 355 12.97 9.98 -13.11
CA VAL A 355 12.75 8.54 -13.30
C VAL A 355 11.30 8.26 -13.73
N LEU A 356 10.33 8.90 -13.06
CA LEU A 356 8.92 8.72 -13.39
C LEU A 356 8.54 9.27 -14.76
N ALA A 357 9.13 10.38 -15.23
CA ALA A 357 8.86 10.91 -16.57
C ALA A 357 9.06 9.85 -17.67
N ASP A 358 10.19 9.13 -17.63
CA ASP A 358 10.48 8.06 -18.58
C ASP A 358 9.64 6.80 -18.33
N CYS A 359 9.33 6.48 -17.07
CA CYS A 359 8.47 5.33 -16.75
C CYS A 359 7.01 5.55 -17.17
N LEU A 360 6.47 6.75 -16.98
CA LEU A 360 5.13 7.15 -17.40
C LEU A 360 5.02 7.17 -18.94
N SER A 361 6.05 7.64 -19.63
CA SER A 361 6.17 7.51 -21.08
C SER A 361 6.01 6.06 -21.54
N TYR A 362 6.81 5.14 -20.96
CA TYR A 362 6.74 3.72 -21.27
C TYR A 362 5.38 3.08 -20.91
N ALA A 363 4.79 3.50 -19.79
CA ALA A 363 3.48 3.02 -19.35
C ALA A 363 2.38 3.31 -20.38
N GLN A 364 2.41 4.48 -21.01
CA GLN A 364 1.38 4.92 -21.96
C GLN A 364 1.40 4.14 -23.27
N ASP A 365 2.54 3.53 -23.65
CA ASP A 365 2.61 2.64 -24.82
C ASP A 365 1.77 1.37 -24.64
N LEU A 366 1.43 1.01 -23.40
CA LEU A 366 0.53 -0.09 -23.09
C LEU A 366 -0.95 0.27 -23.32
N LYS A 367 -1.24 1.53 -23.63
CA LYS A 367 -2.58 2.12 -23.85
C LYS A 367 -3.52 1.85 -22.66
N PRO A 368 -3.19 2.39 -21.47
CA PRO A 368 -4.02 2.26 -20.28
C PRO A 368 -5.37 2.96 -20.44
N ASP A 369 -6.40 2.39 -19.82
CA ASP A 369 -7.68 3.06 -19.56
C ASP A 369 -7.60 3.87 -18.25
N TYR A 370 -6.74 3.46 -17.32
CA TYR A 370 -6.35 4.23 -16.13
C TYR A 370 -4.85 4.12 -15.88
N LEU A 371 -4.21 5.24 -15.53
CA LEU A 371 -2.80 5.33 -15.23
C LEU A 371 -2.63 5.90 -13.83
N ILE A 372 -2.01 5.15 -12.92
CA ILE A 372 -1.80 5.59 -11.54
C ILE A 372 -0.31 5.53 -11.26
N ASP A 373 0.28 6.59 -10.72
CA ASP A 373 1.63 6.52 -10.19
C ASP A 373 1.69 6.80 -8.69
N LEU A 374 2.61 6.11 -8.00
CA LEU A 374 2.85 6.26 -6.57
C LEU A 374 4.32 6.57 -6.33
N ALA A 375 4.57 7.64 -5.58
CA ALA A 375 5.93 8.08 -5.33
C ALA A 375 6.08 8.76 -3.97
N THR A 376 7.17 8.46 -3.27
CA THR A 376 7.68 9.28 -2.18
C THR A 376 8.35 10.51 -2.81
N LEU A 377 7.55 11.48 -3.26
CA LEU A 377 8.03 12.46 -4.23
C LEU A 377 8.48 13.77 -3.61
N THR A 378 7.73 14.32 -2.64
CA THR A 378 8.04 15.64 -2.11
C THR A 378 7.91 15.76 -0.60
N GLY A 379 8.93 16.37 0.02
CA GLY A 379 8.82 16.85 1.40
C GLY A 379 7.72 17.91 1.56
N ALA A 380 7.41 18.67 0.51
CA ALA A 380 6.35 19.67 0.51
C ALA A 380 4.95 19.06 0.74
N CYS A 381 4.69 17.85 0.23
CA CYS A 381 3.45 17.13 0.52
C CYS A 381 3.34 16.81 2.02
N VAL A 382 4.43 16.38 2.64
CA VAL A 382 4.50 16.09 4.08
C VAL A 382 4.31 17.36 4.92
N VAL A 383 4.91 18.48 4.50
CA VAL A 383 4.71 19.78 5.17
C VAL A 383 3.24 20.22 5.11
N GLY A 384 2.59 20.04 3.96
CA GLY A 384 1.20 20.47 3.75
C GLY A 384 0.15 19.57 4.39
N LEU A 385 0.33 18.25 4.34
CA LEU A 385 -0.69 17.26 4.72
C LEU A 385 -0.32 16.43 5.96
N GLY A 386 0.90 16.57 6.48
CA GLY A 386 1.45 15.78 7.58
C GLY A 386 2.00 14.42 7.15
N GLU A 387 2.52 13.66 8.13
CA GLU A 387 3.19 12.36 7.90
C GLU A 387 2.21 11.21 7.60
N TYR A 388 0.90 11.42 7.68
CA TYR A 388 -0.09 10.33 7.65
C TYR A 388 -0.97 10.33 6.41
N THR A 389 -0.88 11.37 5.57
CA THR A 389 -1.82 11.65 4.49
C THR A 389 -1.08 11.74 3.15
N SER A 390 -1.59 11.05 2.12
CA SER A 390 -1.03 11.13 0.77
C SER A 390 -1.70 12.24 -0.06
N GLY A 391 -0.97 12.88 -0.97
CA GLY A 391 -1.53 13.86 -1.90
C GLY A 391 -2.05 13.21 -3.18
N ILE A 392 -3.29 13.51 -3.57
CA ILE A 392 -3.88 13.09 -4.86
C ILE A 392 -3.82 14.26 -5.84
N MET A 393 -3.28 14.02 -7.03
CA MET A 393 -3.22 14.99 -8.12
C MET A 393 -3.64 14.34 -9.44
N GLY A 394 -4.22 15.14 -10.35
CA GLY A 394 -4.70 14.69 -11.65
C GLY A 394 -5.61 15.74 -12.28
N TYR A 395 -5.88 15.63 -13.58
CA TYR A 395 -6.70 16.63 -14.29
C TYR A 395 -8.20 16.37 -14.14
N ASN A 396 -8.60 15.10 -14.06
CA ASN A 396 -10.00 14.72 -13.93
C ASN A 396 -10.45 14.78 -12.46
N THR A 397 -11.20 15.83 -12.12
CA THR A 397 -11.72 16.05 -10.76
C THR A 397 -12.68 14.93 -10.30
N ALA A 398 -13.46 14.36 -11.21
CA ALA A 398 -14.39 13.28 -10.86
C ALA A 398 -13.64 12.00 -10.52
N LEU A 399 -12.62 11.65 -11.32
CA LEU A 399 -11.74 10.51 -11.06
C LEU A 399 -10.97 10.67 -9.75
N ASN A 400 -10.41 11.85 -9.47
CA ASN A 400 -9.70 12.11 -8.22
C ASN A 400 -10.60 11.94 -7.00
N ARG A 401 -11.85 12.44 -7.05
CA ARG A 401 -12.83 12.26 -5.97
C ARG A 401 -13.25 10.80 -5.81
N GLU A 402 -13.45 10.10 -6.91
CA GLU A 402 -13.76 8.67 -6.87
C GLU A 402 -12.63 7.87 -6.21
N PHE A 403 -11.37 8.17 -6.55
CA PHE A 403 -10.22 7.55 -5.90
C PHE A 403 -10.12 7.93 -4.42
N GLU A 404 -10.35 9.20 -4.07
CA GLU A 404 -10.37 9.68 -2.69
C GLU A 404 -11.37 8.90 -1.82
N GLU A 405 -12.61 8.75 -2.30
CA GLU A 405 -13.64 7.97 -1.60
C GLU A 405 -13.22 6.51 -1.38
N VAL A 406 -12.61 5.88 -2.39
CA VAL A 406 -12.12 4.49 -2.30
C VAL A 406 -10.96 4.38 -1.32
N ALA A 407 -10.00 5.31 -1.37
CA ALA A 407 -8.86 5.34 -0.48
C ALA A 407 -9.28 5.51 0.99
N LEU A 408 -10.18 6.46 1.27
CA LEU A 408 -10.71 6.69 2.61
C LEU A 408 -11.46 5.46 3.14
N LYS A 409 -12.30 4.81 2.31
CA LYS A 409 -12.99 3.55 2.68
C LYS A 409 -12.00 2.40 2.94
N SER A 410 -10.88 2.36 2.23
CA SER A 410 -9.82 1.37 2.48
C SER A 410 -9.06 1.62 3.79
N GLY A 411 -9.26 2.79 4.41
CA GLY A 411 -8.59 3.24 5.62
C GLY A 411 -7.24 3.90 5.39
N GLU A 412 -7.00 4.46 4.20
CA GLU A 412 -5.81 5.26 3.90
C GLU A 412 -6.20 6.73 3.81
N LEU A 413 -5.47 7.58 4.54
CA LEU A 413 -5.72 9.03 4.52
C LEU A 413 -5.11 9.64 3.26
N VAL A 414 -5.92 10.42 2.58
CA VAL A 414 -5.57 11.10 1.34
C VAL A 414 -6.21 12.49 1.30
N ALA A 415 -5.65 13.39 0.50
CA ALA A 415 -6.24 14.69 0.22
C ALA A 415 -5.93 15.13 -1.22
N ILE A 416 -6.92 15.68 -1.91
CA ILE A 416 -6.73 16.23 -3.27
C ILE A 416 -5.97 17.56 -3.20
N LEU A 417 -4.90 17.67 -3.99
CA LEU A 417 -4.13 18.89 -4.19
C LEU A 417 -4.42 19.44 -5.61
N PRO A 418 -5.11 20.59 -5.74
CA PRO A 418 -5.57 21.07 -7.04
C PRO A 418 -4.45 21.69 -7.87
N PHE A 419 -4.36 21.29 -9.14
CA PHE A 419 -3.60 22.02 -10.14
C PHE A 419 -4.20 23.40 -10.41
N ASN A 420 -3.35 24.36 -10.77
CA ASN A 420 -3.78 25.65 -11.26
C ASN A 420 -2.73 26.28 -12.18
N ARG A 421 -3.19 27.14 -13.08
CA ARG A 421 -2.38 27.81 -14.10
C ARG A 421 -1.22 28.66 -13.55
N HIS A 422 -1.28 29.08 -12.29
CA HIS A 422 -0.23 29.93 -11.70
C HIS A 422 0.97 29.08 -11.28
N LEU A 423 0.72 27.88 -10.76
CA LEU A 423 1.78 26.93 -10.41
C LEU A 423 2.40 26.28 -11.64
N GLU A 424 1.65 26.11 -12.72
CA GLU A 424 2.15 25.51 -13.97
C GLU A 424 3.28 26.34 -14.59
N LYS A 425 3.21 27.67 -14.55
CA LYS A 425 4.27 28.55 -15.07
C LYS A 425 5.57 28.48 -14.27
N LEU A 426 5.53 27.89 -13.07
CA LEU A 426 6.71 27.86 -12.20
C LEU A 426 7.73 26.78 -12.60
N ILE A 427 7.33 25.85 -13.46
CA ILE A 427 8.22 24.81 -14.02
C ILE A 427 8.76 25.17 -15.39
N ASP A 428 8.46 26.38 -15.92
CA ASP A 428 9.02 26.84 -17.18
C ASP A 428 10.54 27.04 -17.04
N SER A 429 11.30 26.71 -18.09
CA SER A 429 12.74 26.94 -18.17
C SER A 429 13.06 27.92 -19.31
N PRO A 430 14.06 28.81 -19.14
CA PRO A 430 14.55 29.64 -20.24
C PRO A 430 15.44 28.87 -21.23
N ASN A 431 15.98 27.71 -20.83
CA ASN A 431 17.00 26.96 -21.57
C ASN A 431 16.53 25.59 -22.08
N ALA A 432 15.39 25.09 -21.57
CA ALA A 432 14.78 23.82 -21.92
C ALA A 432 13.24 23.97 -21.97
N ASP A 433 12.53 22.90 -22.33
CA ASP A 433 11.07 22.92 -22.37
C ASP A 433 10.47 23.12 -20.96
N ILE A 434 11.08 22.50 -19.94
CA ILE A 434 10.73 22.66 -18.52
C ILE A 434 11.95 22.53 -17.61
N ALA A 435 11.85 23.00 -16.36
CA ALA A 435 12.80 22.78 -15.28
C ALA A 435 12.31 21.68 -14.32
N ASN A 436 13.22 20.92 -13.72
CA ASN A 436 12.86 19.84 -12.80
C ASN A 436 12.41 20.32 -11.40
N ILE A 437 12.68 21.58 -11.04
CA ILE A 437 12.14 22.23 -9.83
C ILE A 437 11.60 23.61 -10.17
N THR A 438 10.90 24.21 -9.21
CA THR A 438 10.43 25.59 -9.29
C THR A 438 11.41 26.54 -8.62
N ASN A 439 11.44 27.80 -9.08
CA ASN A 439 12.23 28.88 -8.43
C ASN A 439 11.61 29.42 -7.13
N THR A 440 10.44 28.92 -6.73
CA THR A 440 9.79 29.23 -5.46
C THR A 440 9.82 28.04 -4.51
N ARG A 441 9.74 28.33 -3.20
CA ARG A 441 9.62 27.32 -2.14
C ARG A 441 8.18 26.88 -1.88
N TYR A 442 7.19 27.55 -2.47
CA TYR A 442 5.77 27.31 -2.22
C TYR A 442 5.13 26.45 -3.31
N GLY A 443 4.27 25.50 -2.91
CA GLY A 443 3.54 24.65 -3.85
C GLY A 443 4.35 23.48 -4.44
N GLY A 444 5.45 23.08 -3.80
CA GLY A 444 6.38 22.07 -4.31
C GLY A 444 5.76 20.70 -4.65
N ALA A 445 4.73 20.26 -3.91
CA ALA A 445 4.01 19.03 -4.23
C ALA A 445 3.21 19.16 -5.53
N VAL A 446 2.46 20.24 -5.67
CA VAL A 446 1.62 20.51 -6.83
C VAL A 446 2.45 20.76 -8.08
N SER A 447 3.58 21.48 -7.96
CA SER A 447 4.48 21.69 -9.09
C SER A 447 5.21 20.41 -9.51
N ALA A 448 5.48 19.48 -8.59
CA ALA A 448 5.97 18.14 -8.94
C ALA A 448 4.92 17.35 -9.73
N GLY A 449 3.66 17.39 -9.30
CA GLY A 449 2.55 16.81 -10.08
C GLY A 449 2.41 17.46 -11.46
N LEU A 450 2.52 18.79 -11.56
CA LEU A 450 2.48 19.48 -12.87
C LEU A 450 3.67 19.12 -13.76
N PHE A 451 4.86 18.91 -13.19
CA PHE A 451 6.02 18.39 -13.91
C PHE A 451 5.71 17.01 -14.50
N LEU A 452 5.17 16.07 -13.70
CA LEU A 452 4.76 14.75 -14.19
C LEU A 452 3.69 14.86 -15.28
N GLY A 453 2.73 15.77 -15.11
CA GLY A 453 1.64 16.03 -16.05
C GLY A 453 2.08 16.48 -17.45
N ARG A 454 3.32 16.97 -17.60
CA ARG A 454 3.93 17.28 -18.92
C ARG A 454 4.28 16.02 -19.73
N PHE A 455 4.48 14.88 -19.06
CA PHE A 455 4.81 13.60 -19.69
C PHE A 455 3.59 12.71 -19.90
N ILE A 456 2.41 13.18 -19.49
CA ILE A 456 1.13 12.53 -19.73
C ILE A 456 0.55 13.07 -21.03
N ARG A 457 0.42 12.18 -22.03
CA ARG A 457 -0.17 12.45 -23.34
C ARG A 457 -1.64 12.82 -23.19
N GLU A 458 -2.16 13.61 -24.12
CA GLU A 458 -3.51 14.14 -24.07
C GLU A 458 -4.58 13.04 -23.90
N GLU A 459 -4.42 11.90 -24.57
CA GLU A 459 -5.34 10.76 -24.47
C GLU A 459 -5.36 10.08 -23.09
N ASN A 460 -4.39 10.35 -22.22
CA ASN A 460 -4.29 9.77 -20.88
C ASN A 460 -4.47 10.81 -19.76
N LYS A 461 -4.50 12.11 -20.04
CA LYS A 461 -4.60 13.17 -19.01
C LYS A 461 -5.82 13.02 -18.11
N ASP A 462 -6.97 12.69 -18.68
CA ASP A 462 -8.23 12.54 -17.92
C ASP A 462 -8.37 11.19 -17.19
N SER A 463 -7.39 10.30 -17.36
CA SER A 463 -7.36 8.97 -16.77
C SER A 463 -6.16 8.76 -15.84
N TRP A 464 -5.38 9.82 -15.60
CA TRP A 464 -4.16 9.78 -14.80
C TRP A 464 -4.37 10.31 -13.39
N ILE A 465 -3.83 9.57 -12.41
CA ILE A 465 -3.76 9.95 -11.00
C ILE A 465 -2.30 9.84 -10.54
N HIS A 466 -1.78 10.91 -9.96
CA HIS A 466 -0.53 10.91 -9.21
C HIS A 466 -0.80 10.87 -7.70
N LEU A 467 -0.15 9.95 -7.01
CA LEU A 467 -0.17 9.79 -5.56
C LEU A 467 1.19 10.11 -4.95
N ASP A 468 1.31 11.27 -4.31
CA ASP A 468 2.48 11.58 -3.48
C ASP A 468 2.30 10.97 -2.09
N ILE A 469 3.03 9.89 -1.84
CA ILE A 469 2.98 9.09 -0.62
C ILE A 469 4.16 9.37 0.32
N ALA A 470 4.90 10.47 0.11
CA ALA A 470 6.14 10.79 0.83
C ALA A 470 6.01 10.72 2.36
N GLY A 471 4.90 11.18 2.92
CA GLY A 471 4.65 11.13 4.36
C GLY A 471 4.37 9.71 4.84
N PRO A 472 3.23 9.12 4.47
CA PRO A 472 2.77 7.88 5.09
C PRO A 472 3.57 6.65 4.70
N ALA A 473 4.39 6.65 3.65
CA ALA A 473 5.13 5.47 3.21
C ALA A 473 6.09 4.93 4.29
N PHE A 474 6.70 5.82 5.08
CA PHE A 474 7.57 5.46 6.20
C PHE A 474 7.46 6.49 7.32
N VAL A 475 7.11 6.03 8.52
CA VAL A 475 6.95 6.90 9.69
C VAL A 475 7.77 6.35 10.85
N ALA A 476 8.58 7.20 11.48
CA ALA A 476 9.51 6.81 12.55
C ALA A 476 8.84 6.62 13.93
N LYS A 477 7.59 6.14 13.95
CA LYS A 477 6.78 5.83 15.14
C LYS A 477 5.63 4.90 14.76
N GLU A 478 5.03 4.28 15.75
CA GLU A 478 3.78 3.51 15.56
C GLU A 478 2.60 4.47 15.37
N TRP A 479 1.70 4.15 14.45
CA TRP A 479 0.45 4.87 14.19
C TRP A 479 -0.56 3.93 13.52
N ASP A 480 -1.83 3.96 13.91
CA ASP A 480 -2.87 3.09 13.35
C ASP A 480 -2.41 1.61 13.30
N ILE A 481 -2.63 0.92 12.17
CA ILE A 481 -2.19 -0.45 11.88
C ILE A 481 -0.71 -0.55 11.47
N ASN A 482 0.05 0.54 11.57
CA ASN A 482 1.43 0.63 11.11
C ASN A 482 2.40 0.68 12.31
N PRO A 483 3.36 -0.27 12.42
CA PRO A 483 4.43 -0.12 13.39
C PRO A 483 5.46 0.90 12.88
N TYR A 484 6.50 1.15 13.67
CA TYR A 484 7.67 1.93 13.25
C TYR A 484 8.18 1.48 11.87
N GLY A 485 8.40 2.45 10.99
CA GLY A 485 8.99 2.28 9.67
C GLY A 485 7.93 2.22 8.57
N ALA A 486 8.11 1.30 7.62
CA ALA A 486 7.26 1.21 6.44
C ALA A 486 5.80 0.85 6.78
N SER A 487 4.85 1.52 6.12
CA SER A 487 3.41 1.30 6.28
C SER A 487 2.79 0.41 5.21
N GLY A 488 3.34 0.41 3.99
CA GLY A 488 2.70 -0.22 2.81
C GLY A 488 1.54 0.60 2.24
N ILE A 489 1.52 1.92 2.49
CA ILE A 489 0.53 2.86 1.93
C ILE A 489 0.43 2.73 0.41
N GLY A 490 -0.75 3.02 -0.13
CA GLY A 490 -1.08 2.89 -1.56
C GLY A 490 -1.58 1.50 -1.93
N ILE A 491 -1.22 0.45 -1.19
CA ILE A 491 -1.62 -0.92 -1.54
C ILE A 491 -3.13 -1.11 -1.34
N ARG A 492 -3.71 -0.66 -0.21
CA ARG A 492 -5.14 -0.88 0.03
C ARG A 492 -5.98 -0.03 -0.92
N SER A 493 -5.66 1.25 -1.02
CA SER A 493 -6.41 2.20 -1.86
C SER A 493 -6.40 1.80 -3.34
N VAL A 494 -5.23 1.49 -3.91
CA VAL A 494 -5.14 1.11 -5.34
C VAL A 494 -5.74 -0.27 -5.60
N VAL A 495 -5.59 -1.25 -4.70
CA VAL A 495 -6.25 -2.55 -4.86
C VAL A 495 -7.77 -2.39 -4.84
N GLU A 496 -8.34 -1.67 -3.88
CA GLU A 496 -9.79 -1.45 -3.82
C GLU A 496 -10.28 -0.66 -5.05
N PHE A 497 -9.48 0.28 -5.57
CA PHE A 497 -9.82 0.98 -6.81
C PHE A 497 -9.85 0.04 -8.01
N ILE A 498 -8.84 -0.82 -8.18
CA ILE A 498 -8.79 -1.82 -9.24
C ILE A 498 -9.99 -2.79 -9.14
N LEU A 499 -10.34 -3.24 -7.94
CA LEU A 499 -11.50 -4.11 -7.71
C LEU A 499 -12.80 -3.41 -8.09
N LYS A 500 -12.98 -2.15 -7.66
CA LYS A 500 -14.15 -1.34 -8.01
C LYS A 500 -14.29 -1.18 -9.52
N MET A 501 -13.20 -0.92 -10.23
CA MET A 501 -13.21 -0.82 -11.69
C MET A 501 -13.58 -2.16 -12.33
N ALA A 502 -13.01 -3.28 -11.86
CA ALA A 502 -13.37 -4.60 -12.37
C ALA A 502 -14.88 -4.92 -12.19
N ASP A 503 -15.50 -4.47 -11.11
CA ASP A 503 -16.92 -4.71 -10.81
C ASP A 503 -17.87 -3.81 -11.62
N SER A 504 -17.57 -2.52 -11.76
CA SER A 504 -18.41 -1.57 -12.51
C SER A 504 -18.58 -1.98 -13.98
N MET A 505 -17.58 -2.69 -14.51
CA MET A 505 -17.54 -3.16 -15.89
C MET A 505 -18.35 -4.45 -16.11
N GLY A 506 -18.60 -5.25 -15.07
CA GLY A 506 -19.51 -6.40 -15.15
C GLY A 506 -20.99 -6.00 -15.29
N VAL A 507 -21.34 -4.78 -14.88
CA VAL A 507 -22.72 -4.25 -14.95
C VAL A 507 -23.02 -3.64 -16.33
N ALA A 508 -22.06 -2.95 -16.94
CA ALA A 508 -22.25 -2.25 -18.22
C ALA A 508 -22.54 -3.18 -19.41
N GLU A 509 -22.01 -4.42 -19.43
CA GLU A 509 -22.28 -5.40 -20.50
C GLU A 509 -23.67 -6.07 -20.40
N SER A 510 -24.40 -5.88 -19.30
CA SER A 510 -25.71 -6.51 -19.04
C SER A 510 -26.94 -5.63 -19.37
N GLY A 511 -26.71 -4.42 -19.89
CA GLY A 511 -27.74 -3.41 -20.14
C GLY A 511 -28.64 -3.66 -21.34
N ASN A 512 -29.43 -4.74 -21.33
CA ASN A 512 -30.79 -4.76 -21.92
C ASN A 512 -31.66 -5.92 -21.38
N SER A 513 -31.98 -5.92 -20.08
CA SER A 513 -33.25 -6.44 -19.57
C SER A 513 -33.39 -6.10 -18.08
N ALA A 514 -34.57 -5.64 -17.68
CA ALA A 514 -34.89 -5.27 -16.31
C ALA A 514 -34.76 -6.43 -15.29
N LYS A 515 -34.43 -6.04 -14.05
CA LYS A 515 -34.55 -6.72 -12.74
C LYS A 515 -33.39 -7.64 -12.27
N ASN A 516 -32.95 -7.34 -11.04
CA ASN A 516 -32.05 -8.02 -10.08
C ASN A 516 -30.52 -7.86 -10.22
N PRO A 517 -29.85 -7.17 -9.27
CA PRO A 517 -28.41 -7.27 -9.09
C PRO A 517 -28.11 -8.38 -8.09
N SER A 518 -27.63 -9.54 -8.56
CA SER A 518 -26.95 -10.50 -7.69
C SER A 518 -26.10 -11.45 -8.52
N LYS A 519 -24.77 -11.30 -8.45
CA LYS A 519 -23.81 -12.39 -8.64
C LYS A 519 -22.43 -11.94 -8.14
N ALA A 520 -22.07 -12.45 -6.97
CA ALA A 520 -20.77 -12.28 -6.34
C ALA A 520 -19.69 -13.07 -7.09
N VAL A 521 -18.50 -12.48 -7.20
CA VAL A 521 -17.28 -13.16 -7.64
C VAL A 521 -16.92 -14.22 -6.60
N LYS A 522 -16.86 -15.49 -7.01
CA LYS A 522 -16.39 -16.58 -6.14
C LYS A 522 -14.86 -16.55 -6.10
N PHE A 523 -14.27 -16.21 -4.96
CA PHE A 523 -12.82 -16.33 -4.77
C PHE A 523 -12.38 -17.79 -4.90
N ALA A 524 -11.29 -18.04 -5.63
CA ALA A 524 -10.79 -19.38 -5.91
C ALA A 524 -10.48 -20.16 -4.62
N LYS A 525 -11.18 -21.28 -4.38
CA LYS A 525 -10.94 -22.17 -3.26
C LYS A 525 -9.66 -22.98 -3.45
N ASN A 526 -8.49 -22.46 -3.05
CA ASN A 526 -7.40 -23.24 -2.43
C ASN A 526 -6.16 -22.39 -2.04
N PRO A 527 -5.92 -22.07 -0.76
CA PRO A 527 -4.65 -21.50 -0.30
C PRO A 527 -3.63 -22.55 0.20
N SER A 528 -3.90 -23.85 0.06
CA SER A 528 -3.18 -24.90 0.82
C SER A 528 -1.79 -25.30 0.30
N ARG A 529 -1.25 -24.69 -0.77
CA ARG A 529 0.08 -25.06 -1.32
C ARG A 529 1.20 -24.03 -1.13
N ALA A 530 0.93 -22.81 -0.66
CA ALA A 530 1.93 -21.74 -0.61
C ALA A 530 2.73 -21.62 0.71
N VAL A 531 2.44 -22.42 1.74
CA VAL A 531 2.98 -22.20 3.11
C VAL A 531 4.34 -22.87 3.37
N LYS A 532 4.94 -23.59 2.41
CA LYS A 532 6.20 -24.35 2.66
C LYS A 532 7.52 -23.73 2.17
N SER A 533 7.54 -22.53 1.56
CA SER A 533 8.78 -21.99 0.96
C SER A 533 9.47 -20.82 1.70
N ALA A 534 9.09 -20.51 2.94
CA ALA A 534 9.67 -19.39 3.71
C ALA A 534 10.71 -19.79 4.80
N LYS A 535 11.39 -20.93 4.65
CA LYS A 535 12.51 -21.34 5.54
C LYS A 535 13.67 -21.95 4.76
N ALA A 536 14.43 -21.13 4.04
CA ALA A 536 15.83 -21.43 3.70
C ALA A 536 16.51 -20.20 3.06
N VAL A 537 16.93 -19.23 3.87
CA VAL A 537 18.09 -18.40 3.55
C VAL A 537 19.06 -18.62 4.71
N LYS A 538 19.87 -19.67 4.62
CA LYS A 538 21.05 -19.84 5.46
C LYS A 538 22.23 -19.26 4.69
N SER A 539 22.80 -18.20 5.24
CA SER A 539 24.05 -17.58 4.83
C SER A 539 25.21 -18.58 4.94
N GLY A 540 25.81 -18.92 3.81
CA GLY A 540 27.08 -19.64 3.75
C GLY A 540 28.19 -18.69 3.32
N LYS A 541 28.89 -18.09 4.28
CA LYS A 541 30.25 -17.55 4.08
C LYS A 541 31.10 -17.92 5.30
N LYS A 542 32.02 -18.85 5.11
CA LYS A 542 33.15 -19.07 6.03
C LYS A 542 34.21 -17.98 5.77
N PRO A 543 34.90 -17.46 6.80
CA PRO A 543 36.02 -16.55 6.59
C PRO A 543 37.25 -17.32 6.11
N ALA A 544 37.94 -16.78 5.10
CA ALA A 544 39.25 -17.25 4.68
C ALA A 544 40.28 -16.96 5.78
N LYS A 545 41.04 -17.99 6.18
CA LYS A 545 42.21 -17.86 7.04
C LYS A 545 43.35 -17.22 6.25
N ARG A 546 44.04 -16.28 6.91
CA ARG A 546 45.36 -15.78 6.54
C ARG A 546 46.36 -16.94 6.38
N ALA A 547 47.15 -16.87 5.32
CA ALA A 547 48.57 -17.19 5.27
C ALA A 547 49.21 -16.18 4.32
#